data_AF-X8CJZ7-F1
#
_entry.id   AF-X8CJZ7-F1
#
_cell.length_a   1.000
_cell.length_b   1.000
_cell.length_c   1.000
_cell.angle_alpha   90.00
_cell.angle_beta   90.00
_cell.angle_gamma   90.00
#
_symmetry.space_group_name_H-M   'P 1'
#
loop_
_entity.id
_entity.type
_entity.pdbx_description
1 polymer ?
#
loop_
_entity_poly.entity_id
_entity_poly.type
_entity_poly.pdbx_seq_one_letter_code
_entity_poly.pdbx_strand_id
1 'polypeptide(L)'
;MNLTRDLENTVDHDPAEGSHVQAGVVEHPSADDFADAVALPADRTWYKHAVFYEVLVRAFYDANADGCGDLRGLIERLDYLQWLGIDCIWLPPFYDSPLRDGGYDIRDFYKVLPNSARSTTSSRCSMPLTAAASGSSPIW
;
A
#
# COMPACT_ATOMS: atom_id res chain seq x y z
N MET A 1 41.21 -34.11 -12.29
CA MET A 1 41.14 -33.19 -13.44
C MET A 1 39.83 -32.41 -13.36
N ASN A 2 39.96 -31.09 -13.18
CA ASN A 2 39.06 -29.98 -13.50
C ASN A 2 37.54 -30.11 -13.26
N LEU A 3 37.12 -29.60 -12.10
CA LEU A 3 35.85 -28.90 -11.91
C LEU A 3 36.05 -27.44 -12.34
N THR A 4 35.91 -27.15 -13.64
CA THR A 4 35.94 -25.77 -14.15
C THR A 4 34.54 -25.17 -14.11
N ARG A 5 34.37 -24.24 -13.17
CA ARG A 5 33.58 -23.00 -13.25
C ARG A 5 32.32 -23.04 -14.13
N ASP A 6 31.18 -23.19 -13.47
CA ASP A 6 29.95 -22.49 -13.83
C ASP A 6 29.77 -21.33 -12.82
N LEU A 7 30.72 -20.38 -12.87
CA LEU A 7 30.64 -19.08 -12.17
C LEU A 7 30.15 -18.05 -13.19
N GLU A 8 28.89 -18.11 -13.61
CA GLU A 8 28.34 -17.09 -14.52
C GLU A 8 26.80 -17.12 -14.47
N ASN A 9 26.22 -16.78 -13.30
CA ASN A 9 24.93 -16.07 -13.23
C ASN A 9 24.49 -15.66 -11.80
N THR A 10 25.43 -15.37 -10.90
CA THR A 10 25.09 -14.61 -9.69
C THR A 10 24.96 -13.15 -10.10
N VAL A 11 23.75 -12.75 -10.49
CA VAL A 11 23.39 -11.33 -10.54
C VAL A 11 23.59 -10.81 -9.11
N ASP A 12 24.71 -10.11 -8.91
CA ASP A 12 25.05 -9.48 -7.64
C ASP A 12 24.00 -8.41 -7.39
N HIS A 13 22.99 -8.75 -6.60
CA HIS A 13 21.91 -7.83 -6.28
C HIS A 13 22.45 -6.93 -5.19
N ASP A 14 22.86 -5.71 -5.57
CA ASP A 14 23.20 -4.69 -4.60
C ASP A 14 21.96 -4.43 -3.72
N PRO A 15 22.00 -4.72 -2.41
CA PRO A 15 20.87 -4.45 -1.53
C PRO A 15 20.54 -2.95 -1.46
N ALA A 16 21.45 -2.07 -1.90
CA ALA A 16 21.24 -0.62 -1.95
C ALA A 16 20.48 -0.14 -3.21
N GLU A 17 20.34 -0.96 -4.26
CA GLU A 17 19.65 -0.59 -5.51
C GLU A 17 18.15 -0.28 -5.33
N GLY A 18 17.61 -0.56 -4.14
CA GLY A 18 16.22 -0.25 -3.79
C GLY A 18 15.99 0.98 -2.92
N SER A 19 17.05 1.55 -2.37
CA SER A 19 16.97 2.77 -1.58
C SER A 19 17.31 3.98 -2.45
N HIS A 20 16.63 5.09 -2.25
CA HIS A 20 16.97 6.37 -2.86
C HIS A 20 18.35 6.84 -2.37
N VAL A 21 19.44 6.31 -2.97
CA VAL A 21 20.81 6.72 -2.68
C VAL A 21 21.13 7.96 -3.51
N GLN A 22 20.94 9.15 -2.95
CA GLN A 22 21.54 10.36 -3.52
C GLN A 22 22.90 10.59 -2.86
N ALA A 23 23.97 10.58 -3.65
CA ALA A 23 25.34 10.88 -3.22
C ALA A 23 25.89 10.01 -2.06
N GLY A 24 25.41 8.78 -1.89
CA GLY A 24 25.86 7.85 -0.84
C GLY A 24 25.14 8.00 0.50
N VAL A 25 24.11 8.86 0.57
CA VAL A 25 23.19 8.96 1.70
C VAL A 25 21.89 8.26 1.30
N VAL A 26 21.44 7.33 2.14
CA VAL A 26 20.11 6.75 2.02
C VAL A 26 19.12 7.76 2.60
N GLU A 27 18.35 8.41 1.75
CA GLU A 27 17.25 9.28 2.18
C GLU A 27 15.96 8.47 2.25
N HIS A 28 15.35 8.44 3.43
CA HIS A 28 14.01 7.89 3.65
C HIS A 28 13.04 9.05 3.88
N PRO A 29 11.85 9.03 3.25
CA PRO A 29 10.86 10.06 3.51
C PRO A 29 10.38 10.00 4.96
N SER A 30 10.11 11.16 5.56
CA SER A 30 9.55 11.22 6.91
C SER A 30 8.05 10.99 6.85
N ALA A 31 7.46 10.43 7.91
CA ALA A 31 6.01 10.36 8.05
C ALA A 31 5.36 11.76 8.02
N ASP A 32 6.07 12.76 8.55
CA ASP A 32 5.62 14.17 8.58
C ASP A 32 5.44 14.79 7.18
N ASP A 33 6.00 14.17 6.13
CA ASP A 33 5.86 14.63 4.74
C ASP A 33 4.50 14.23 4.12
N PHE A 34 3.72 13.39 4.80
CA PHE A 34 2.46 12.84 4.30
C PHE A 34 1.27 13.22 5.20
N ALA A 35 0.07 13.07 4.66
CA ALA A 35 -1.15 13.23 5.45
C ALA A 35 -1.42 11.97 6.28
N ASP A 36 -1.69 12.15 7.57
CA ASP A 36 -2.09 11.07 8.46
C ASP A 36 -3.58 10.72 8.35
N ALA A 37 -3.88 9.45 8.62
CA ALA A 37 -5.26 9.02 8.83
C ALA A 37 -5.77 9.45 10.21
N VAL A 38 -7.08 9.69 10.31
CA VAL A 38 -7.72 9.97 11.60
C VAL A 38 -7.67 8.72 12.49
N ALA A 39 -7.10 8.84 13.67
CA ALA A 39 -7.04 7.75 14.65
C ALA A 39 -8.43 7.45 15.23
N LEU A 40 -8.78 6.16 15.27
CA LEU A 40 -9.99 5.68 15.95
C LEU A 40 -9.80 5.69 17.48
N PRO A 41 -10.89 5.65 18.27
CA PRO A 41 -10.81 5.55 19.72
C PRO A 41 -9.93 4.36 20.16
N ALA A 42 -9.16 4.58 21.22
CA ALA A 42 -8.22 3.58 21.71
C ALA A 42 -8.94 2.40 22.38
N ASP A 43 -9.10 1.31 21.64
CA ASP A 43 -9.41 -0.01 22.17
C ASP A 43 -8.16 -0.89 22.05
N ARG A 44 -7.71 -1.52 23.14
CA ARG A 44 -6.52 -2.39 23.14
C ARG A 44 -6.85 -3.85 22.82
N THR A 45 -8.12 -4.17 22.62
CA THR A 45 -8.62 -5.53 22.44
C THR A 45 -9.48 -5.71 21.20
N TRP A 46 -9.66 -4.66 20.37
CA TRP A 46 -10.47 -4.69 19.14
C TRP A 46 -10.17 -5.92 18.27
N TYR A 47 -8.89 -6.26 18.10
CA TYR A 47 -8.43 -7.36 17.26
C TYR A 47 -8.89 -8.75 17.74
N LYS A 48 -9.32 -8.89 19.00
CA LYS A 48 -9.83 -10.17 19.54
C LYS A 48 -11.25 -10.47 19.08
N HIS A 49 -11.99 -9.43 18.70
CA HIS A 49 -13.38 -9.53 18.26
C HIS A 49 -13.53 -9.27 16.76
N ALA A 50 -12.48 -8.76 16.12
CA ALA A 50 -12.46 -8.40 14.72
C ALA A 50 -12.47 -9.62 13.78
N VAL A 51 -13.24 -9.50 12.70
CA VAL A 51 -13.14 -10.36 11.52
C VAL A 51 -12.17 -9.73 10.52
N PHE A 52 -11.10 -10.46 10.20
CA PHE A 52 -10.09 -10.06 9.22
C PHE A 52 -10.46 -10.57 7.83
N TYR A 53 -10.32 -9.72 6.84
CA TYR A 53 -10.51 -10.07 5.44
C TYR A 53 -9.25 -9.77 4.63
N GLU A 54 -8.64 -10.82 4.08
CA GLU A 54 -7.44 -10.68 3.25
C GLU A 54 -7.84 -10.25 1.83
N VAL A 55 -7.33 -9.10 1.39
CA VAL A 55 -7.59 -8.53 0.06
C VAL A 55 -6.29 -8.30 -0.68
N LEU A 56 -6.12 -9.02 -1.79
CA LEU A 56 -5.05 -8.77 -2.74
C LEU A 56 -5.44 -7.61 -3.66
N VAL A 57 -4.86 -6.42 -3.42
CA VAL A 57 -5.17 -5.17 -4.16
C VAL A 57 -5.19 -5.37 -5.67
N ARG A 58 -4.16 -6.05 -6.22
CA ARG A 58 -4.01 -6.31 -7.66
C ARG A 58 -5.12 -7.15 -8.29
N ALA A 59 -5.87 -7.93 -7.51
CA ALA A 59 -6.91 -8.82 -8.00
C ALA A 59 -8.32 -8.39 -7.62
N PHE A 60 -8.47 -7.33 -6.81
CA PHE A 60 -9.75 -7.00 -6.19
C PHE A 60 -10.64 -6.13 -7.09
N TYR A 61 -10.18 -4.93 -7.45
CA TYR A 61 -10.92 -4.04 -8.34
C TYR A 61 -10.00 -3.09 -9.07
N ASP A 62 -10.14 -3.05 -10.39
CA ASP A 62 -9.42 -2.15 -11.30
C ASP A 62 -10.33 -0.95 -11.61
N ALA A 63 -9.97 0.21 -11.06
CA ALA A 63 -10.71 1.46 -11.26
C ALA A 63 -10.29 2.20 -12.53
N ASN A 64 -9.14 1.86 -13.12
CA ASN A 64 -8.50 2.63 -14.17
C ASN A 64 -8.43 1.90 -15.53
N ALA A 65 -8.87 0.63 -15.57
CA ALA A 65 -8.93 -0.25 -16.73
C ALA A 65 -7.56 -0.63 -17.33
N ASP A 66 -6.49 -0.65 -16.53
CA ASP A 66 -5.16 -1.13 -16.93
C ASP A 66 -4.98 -2.65 -16.81
N GLY A 67 -5.99 -3.35 -16.29
CA GLY A 67 -6.00 -4.80 -16.08
C GLY A 67 -5.44 -5.25 -14.74
N CYS A 68 -5.06 -4.32 -13.86
CA CYS A 68 -4.58 -4.58 -12.50
C CYS A 68 -5.41 -3.80 -11.48
N GLY A 69 -5.76 -4.45 -10.37
CA GLY A 69 -6.43 -3.76 -9.28
C GLY A 69 -5.52 -2.75 -8.56
N ASP A 70 -6.11 -1.67 -8.08
CA ASP A 70 -5.41 -0.55 -7.46
C ASP A 70 -6.06 -0.10 -6.13
N LEU A 71 -5.34 0.71 -5.34
CA LEU A 71 -5.84 1.17 -4.04
C LEU A 71 -7.08 2.07 -4.16
N ARG A 72 -7.27 2.78 -5.28
CA ARG A 72 -8.49 3.58 -5.50
C ARG A 72 -9.68 2.67 -5.73
N GLY A 73 -9.49 1.60 -6.50
CA GLY A 73 -10.51 0.59 -6.70
C GLY A 73 -10.91 -0.13 -5.41
N LEU A 74 -9.96 -0.35 -4.51
CA LEU A 74 -10.27 -0.83 -3.16
C LEU A 74 -11.14 0.16 -2.38
N ILE A 75 -10.81 1.46 -2.43
CA ILE A 75 -11.58 2.52 -1.76
C ILE A 75 -13.03 2.57 -2.29
N GLU A 76 -13.24 2.46 -3.59
CA GLU A 76 -14.57 2.45 -4.22
C GLU A 76 -15.45 1.25 -3.79
N ARG A 77 -14.84 0.22 -3.22
CA ARG A 77 -15.52 -1.00 -2.77
C ARG A 77 -15.55 -1.12 -1.25
N LEU A 78 -15.17 -0.08 -0.50
CA LEU A 78 -15.28 -0.08 0.96
C LEU A 78 -16.73 -0.22 1.43
N ASP A 79 -17.70 0.33 0.72
CA ASP A 79 -19.13 0.17 1.03
C ASP A 79 -19.57 -1.30 0.99
N TYR A 80 -19.00 -2.09 0.07
CA TYR A 80 -19.26 -3.53 -0.01
C TYR A 80 -18.65 -4.27 1.18
N LEU A 81 -17.42 -3.92 1.57
CA LEU A 81 -16.75 -4.53 2.72
C LEU A 81 -17.46 -4.17 4.03
N GLN A 82 -17.96 -2.94 4.15
CA GLN A 82 -18.80 -2.53 5.27
C GLN A 82 -20.12 -3.31 5.30
N TRP A 83 -20.79 -3.48 4.15
CA TRP A 83 -21.99 -4.31 4.06
C TRP A 83 -21.75 -5.77 4.45
N LEU A 84 -20.58 -6.32 4.09
CA LEU A 84 -20.17 -7.66 4.47
C LEU A 84 -19.96 -7.80 6.00
N GLY A 85 -19.72 -6.70 6.70
CA GLY A 85 -19.55 -6.66 8.15
C GLY A 85 -18.16 -7.08 8.61
N ILE A 86 -17.11 -6.79 7.83
CA ILE A 86 -15.73 -7.02 8.25
C ILE A 86 -15.22 -5.86 9.11
N ASP A 87 -14.35 -6.15 10.06
CA ASP A 87 -13.79 -5.14 10.97
C ASP A 87 -12.39 -4.67 10.54
N CYS A 88 -11.64 -5.54 9.86
CA CYS A 88 -10.26 -5.25 9.46
C CYS A 88 -9.91 -5.85 8.11
N ILE A 89 -9.17 -5.08 7.31
CA ILE A 89 -8.63 -5.51 6.02
C ILE A 89 -7.16 -5.87 6.20
N TRP A 90 -6.78 -7.07 5.79
CA TRP A 90 -5.38 -7.49 5.69
C TRP A 90 -4.93 -7.38 4.23
N LEU A 91 -3.91 -6.57 3.98
CA LEU A 91 -3.33 -6.40 2.65
C LEU A 91 -2.03 -7.21 2.54
N PRO A 92 -1.91 -8.14 1.57
CA PRO A 92 -0.63 -8.69 1.15
C PRO A 92 0.31 -7.59 0.62
N PRO A 93 1.62 -7.88 0.42
CA PRO A 93 2.61 -6.87 0.07
C PRO A 93 2.22 -5.98 -1.14
N PHE A 94 2.27 -4.67 -0.91
CA PHE A 94 2.00 -3.64 -1.92
C PHE A 94 3.17 -2.64 -2.10
N TYR A 95 4.31 -2.89 -1.44
CA TYR A 95 5.53 -2.09 -1.51
C TYR A 95 6.23 -2.24 -2.86
N ASP A 96 7.03 -1.23 -3.26
CA ASP A 96 7.82 -1.30 -4.48
C ASP A 96 8.70 -2.54 -4.49
N SER A 97 8.62 -3.31 -5.57
CA SER A 97 9.19 -4.64 -5.67
C SER A 97 9.44 -5.00 -7.14
N PRO A 98 10.50 -5.76 -7.47
CA PRO A 98 10.67 -6.35 -8.79
C PRO A 98 9.66 -7.47 -9.10
N LEU A 99 8.81 -7.86 -8.15
CA LEU A 99 7.74 -8.86 -8.29
C LEU A 99 8.23 -10.27 -8.67
N ARG A 100 9.48 -10.62 -8.33
CA ARG A 100 10.05 -11.96 -8.57
C ARG A 100 9.45 -13.01 -7.63
N ASP A 101 9.01 -12.59 -6.44
CA ASP A 101 8.32 -13.44 -5.47
C ASP A 101 6.96 -12.84 -5.09
N GLY A 102 6.19 -12.42 -6.09
CA GLY A 102 4.82 -11.94 -5.89
C GLY A 102 4.68 -10.63 -5.10
N GLY A 103 5.78 -9.92 -4.82
CA GLY A 103 5.81 -8.70 -4.02
C GLY A 103 6.47 -8.86 -2.64
N TYR A 104 6.86 -10.08 -2.26
CA TYR A 104 7.62 -10.32 -1.03
C TYR A 104 9.11 -9.95 -1.16
N ASP A 105 9.60 -9.79 -2.39
CA ASP A 105 10.91 -9.23 -2.72
C ASP A 105 10.87 -7.69 -2.69
N ILE A 106 10.82 -7.10 -1.50
CA ILE A 106 10.65 -5.64 -1.34
C ILE A 106 11.94 -4.91 -1.73
N ARG A 107 11.80 -3.95 -2.65
CA ARG A 107 12.86 -3.03 -3.06
C ARG A 107 12.92 -1.80 -2.15
N ASP A 108 11.76 -1.18 -1.88
CA ASP A 108 11.65 0.02 -1.04
C ASP A 108 10.46 -0.10 -0.09
N PHE A 109 10.73 -0.05 1.22
CA PHE A 109 9.70 -0.11 2.26
C PHE A 109 8.87 1.18 2.38
N TYR A 110 9.39 2.31 1.90
CA TYR A 110 8.74 3.61 2.01
C TYR A 110 7.92 3.98 0.78
N LYS A 111 7.97 3.14 -0.26
CA LYS A 111 7.32 3.40 -1.53
C LYS A 111 6.34 2.29 -1.87
N VAL A 112 5.18 2.68 -2.36
CA VAL A 112 4.16 1.76 -2.87
C VAL A 112 4.40 1.49 -4.36
N LEU A 113 4.11 0.27 -4.83
CA LEU A 113 4.20 -0.09 -6.24
C LEU A 113 3.45 0.93 -7.12
N PRO A 114 4.07 1.52 -8.16
CA PRO A 114 3.44 2.58 -8.95
C PRO A 114 2.10 2.20 -9.61
N ASN A 115 1.91 0.92 -9.94
CA ASN A 115 0.64 0.43 -10.48
C ASN A 115 -0.46 0.33 -9.40
N SER A 116 -0.09 0.06 -8.15
CA SER A 116 -1.04 0.00 -7.02
C SER A 116 -1.27 1.36 -6.37
N ALA A 117 -0.25 2.24 -6.40
CA ALA A 117 -0.30 3.63 -5.98
C ALA A 117 0.01 4.55 -7.15
N ARG A 118 -1.04 4.92 -7.90
CA ARG A 118 -1.07 6.27 -8.44
C ARG A 118 -1.91 7.15 -7.53
N SER A 119 -1.33 7.54 -6.40
CA SER A 119 -1.70 8.83 -5.82
C SER A 119 -1.07 9.90 -6.71
N THR A 120 -1.89 10.85 -7.17
CA THR A 120 -1.47 11.99 -7.98
C THR A 120 -0.40 12.76 -7.21
N THR A 121 0.89 12.50 -7.46
CA THR A 121 1.95 13.34 -6.89
C THR A 121 1.88 14.70 -7.56
N SER A 122 1.58 15.71 -6.75
CA SER A 122 1.74 17.15 -7.01
C SER A 122 0.89 17.74 -8.14
N SER A 123 -0.38 18.00 -7.83
CA SER A 123 -0.97 19.30 -8.15
C SER A 123 -1.84 19.68 -6.97
N ARG A 124 -1.50 20.81 -6.35
CA ARG A 124 -2.24 21.44 -5.25
C ARG A 124 -3.71 21.59 -5.67
N CYS A 125 -4.53 20.60 -5.34
CA CYS A 125 -5.96 20.63 -5.61
C CYS A 125 -6.61 21.33 -4.41
N SER A 126 -6.67 22.65 -4.47
CA SER A 126 -7.57 23.43 -3.61
C SER A 126 -9.00 23.09 -4.02
N MET A 127 -9.67 22.22 -3.27
CA MET A 127 -11.13 22.16 -3.27
C MET A 127 -11.65 22.52 -1.87
N PRO A 128 -12.60 23.47 -1.77
CA PRO A 128 -13.19 23.83 -0.49
C PRO A 128 -14.09 22.69 0.01
N LEU A 129 -13.81 22.23 1.22
CA LEU A 129 -14.67 21.35 2.00
C LEU A 129 -15.95 22.11 2.37
N THR A 130 -16.99 22.00 1.54
CA THR A 130 -18.36 22.36 1.93
C THR A 130 -19.28 21.19 1.59
N ALA A 131 -19.42 20.27 2.53
CA ALA A 131 -20.60 19.42 2.62
C ALA A 131 -20.99 19.34 4.09
N ALA A 132 -22.14 19.93 4.38
CA ALA A 132 -22.69 20.19 5.69
C ALA A 132 -22.92 18.89 6.48
N ALA A 133 -22.34 18.82 7.68
CA ALA A 133 -22.86 17.97 8.74
C ALA A 133 -24.14 18.62 9.30
N SER A 134 -25.29 18.36 8.67
CA SER A 134 -26.57 18.49 9.35
C SER A 134 -26.73 17.29 10.27
N GLY A 135 -26.76 17.56 11.57
CA GLY A 135 -26.77 16.55 12.62
C GLY A 135 -27.94 15.58 12.53
N SER A 136 -27.63 14.32 12.80
CA SER A 136 -28.48 13.38 13.53
C SER A 136 -27.62 12.18 13.94
N SER A 137 -27.30 12.09 15.22
CA SER A 137 -27.17 10.80 15.90
C SER A 137 -28.59 10.20 16.07
N PRO A 138 -28.77 8.95 16.54
CA PRO A 138 -27.86 7.79 16.65
C PRO A 138 -28.49 6.50 16.07
N ILE A 139 -27.72 5.42 15.88
CA ILE A 139 -28.04 4.09 16.43
C ILE A 139 -26.83 3.13 16.28
N TRP A 140 -26.27 2.79 17.45
CA TRP A 140 -25.30 1.72 17.80
C TRP A 140 -23.98 1.64 17.04
#